data_AF-A0A961ARY2-F1
#
_entry.id   AF-A0A961ARY2-F1
#
_cell.length_a   1.000
_cell.length_b   1.000
_cell.length_c   1.000
_cell.angle_alpha   90.00
_cell.angle_beta   90.00
_cell.angle_gamma   90.00
#
_symmetry.space_group_name_H-M   'P 1'
#
loop_
_entity.id
_entity.type
_entity.pdbx_description
1 polymer ?
#
loop_
_entity_poly.entity_id
_entity_poly.type
_entity_poly.pdbx_seq_one_letter_code
_entity_poly.pdbx_strand_id
1 'polypeptide(L)'
;MSQKNLIGLGFLFTVCLAALTSHSAIAETDDEGFRPLLNGKDLTGWVVVNTAPSTWSFNEEGYLVCTGKPIGEIRTEKMYQNFILEVEWRHLKPKGNAGIFLWADDITARGQPFHRGIEVQVLENAYGDTQSHTTHGDIFPIH
;
A
#
# COMPACT_ATOMS: atom_id res chain seq x y z
N MET A 1 -40.94 15.89 65.07
CA MET A 1 -40.33 14.66 64.52
C MET A 1 -41.31 14.08 63.51
N SER A 2 -40.82 13.71 62.31
CA SER A 2 -41.55 13.16 61.14
C SER A 2 -42.07 14.18 60.10
N GLN A 3 -41.21 14.52 59.13
CA GLN A 3 -41.64 14.72 57.73
C GLN A 3 -41.20 13.47 56.94
N LYS A 4 -42.15 12.85 56.23
CA LYS A 4 -41.93 11.70 55.35
C LYS A 4 -42.03 12.16 53.88
N ASN A 5 -40.98 11.80 53.15
CA ASN A 5 -40.95 11.26 51.79
C ASN A 5 -41.35 12.16 50.61
N LEU A 6 -40.30 12.64 49.93
CA LEU A 6 -40.28 13.07 48.53
C LEU A 6 -40.09 11.82 47.65
N ILE A 7 -40.98 11.57 46.69
CA ILE A 7 -40.79 10.55 45.64
C ILE A 7 -40.55 11.28 44.32
N GLY A 8 -39.32 11.19 43.83
CA GLY A 8 -38.91 11.68 42.51
C GLY A 8 -39.28 10.70 41.41
N LEU A 9 -39.79 11.22 40.29
CA LEU A 9 -40.06 10.46 39.08
C LEU A 9 -38.82 10.57 38.18
N GLY A 10 -37.99 9.53 38.16
CA GLY A 10 -36.85 9.44 37.24
C GLY A 10 -37.32 9.09 35.83
N PHE A 11 -37.07 9.98 34.87
CA PHE A 11 -37.15 9.66 33.45
C PHE A 11 -35.98 8.75 33.07
N LEU A 12 -36.26 7.49 32.70
CA LEU A 12 -35.28 6.63 32.05
C LEU A 12 -35.05 7.12 30.62
N PHE A 13 -33.86 7.64 30.35
CA PHE A 13 -33.35 7.88 29.00
C PHE A 13 -32.80 6.55 28.46
N THR A 14 -33.59 5.83 27.67
CA THR A 14 -33.09 4.68 26.91
C THR A 14 -32.28 5.20 25.73
N VAL A 15 -30.95 5.18 25.86
CA VAL A 15 -30.02 5.41 24.75
C VAL A 15 -30.01 4.15 23.89
N CYS A 16 -30.66 4.19 22.73
CA CYS A 16 -30.47 3.18 21.68
C CYS A 16 -29.06 3.34 21.10
N LEU A 17 -28.15 2.46 21.52
CA LEU A 17 -26.83 2.30 20.91
C LEU A 17 -27.02 1.64 19.54
N ALA A 18 -27.08 2.44 18.47
CA ALA A 18 -27.00 1.92 17.11
C ALA A 18 -25.61 1.29 16.93
N ALA A 19 -25.58 -0.04 16.80
CA ALA A 19 -24.37 -0.77 16.47
C ALA A 19 -23.93 -0.33 15.06
N LEU A 20 -22.88 0.49 15.00
CA LEU A 20 -22.13 0.78 13.78
C LEU A 20 -21.48 -0.53 13.33
N THR A 21 -22.15 -1.27 12.45
CA THR A 21 -21.54 -2.42 11.78
C THR A 21 -20.56 -1.89 10.74
N SER A 22 -19.28 -1.91 11.09
CA SER A 22 -18.17 -1.67 10.17
C SER A 22 -18.20 -2.73 9.08
N HIS A 23 -18.93 -2.47 7.99
CA HIS A 23 -18.81 -3.27 6.78
C HIS A 23 -17.44 -2.98 6.18
N SER A 24 -16.46 -3.83 6.48
CA SER A 24 -15.25 -3.91 5.66
C SER A 24 -15.71 -4.32 4.27
N ALA A 25 -15.60 -3.41 3.30
CA ALA A 25 -15.81 -3.73 1.91
C ALA A 25 -14.80 -4.82 1.54
N ILE A 26 -15.28 -6.05 1.39
CA ILE A 26 -14.50 -7.12 0.80
C ILE A 26 -14.27 -6.66 -0.65
N ALA A 27 -13.02 -6.38 -0.99
CA ALA A 27 -12.65 -6.04 -2.37
C ALA A 27 -13.16 -7.17 -3.28
N GLU A 28 -14.04 -6.82 -4.22
CA GLU A 28 -14.62 -7.80 -5.11
C GLU A 28 -13.53 -8.47 -5.93
N THR A 29 -13.76 -9.76 -6.13
CA THR A 29 -12.90 -10.66 -6.85
C THR A 29 -13.35 -10.59 -8.29
N ASP A 30 -12.48 -10.28 -9.24
CA ASP A 30 -12.90 -10.35 -10.64
C ASP A 30 -13.22 -11.81 -11.05
N ASP A 31 -13.86 -11.95 -12.19
CA ASP A 31 -14.24 -13.25 -12.75
C ASP A 31 -13.01 -14.15 -13.07
N GLU A 32 -11.81 -13.57 -13.11
CA GLU A 32 -10.53 -14.25 -13.35
C GLU A 32 -9.80 -14.66 -12.05
N GLY A 33 -10.33 -14.26 -10.89
CA GLY A 33 -9.81 -14.62 -9.58
C GLY A 33 -8.74 -13.68 -9.03
N PHE A 34 -8.49 -12.53 -9.65
CA PHE A 34 -7.61 -11.51 -9.08
C PHE A 34 -8.19 -10.94 -7.78
N ARG A 35 -7.29 -10.41 -6.96
CA ARG A 35 -7.59 -9.76 -5.70
C ARG A 35 -6.87 -8.41 -5.69
N PRO A 36 -7.57 -7.29 -5.48
CA PRO A 36 -6.92 -6.00 -5.39
C PRO A 36 -5.88 -5.99 -4.26
N LEU A 37 -4.65 -5.61 -4.57
CA LEU A 37 -3.61 -5.38 -3.56
C LEU A 37 -3.68 -3.95 -2.99
N LEU A 38 -4.16 -2.98 -3.77
CA LEU A 38 -4.40 -1.61 -3.33
C LEU A 38 -5.90 -1.41 -3.09
N ASN A 39 -6.24 -0.72 -2.01
CA ASN A 39 -7.64 -0.41 -1.65
C ASN A 39 -8.11 0.98 -2.14
N GLY A 40 -7.21 1.73 -2.79
CA GLY A 40 -7.47 3.07 -3.31
C GLY A 40 -7.55 4.20 -2.27
N LYS A 41 -7.22 3.93 -1.01
CA LYS A 41 -7.44 4.87 0.12
C LYS A 41 -6.20 5.04 0.99
N ASP A 42 -5.59 3.92 1.38
CA ASP A 42 -4.45 3.89 2.28
C ASP A 42 -3.56 2.66 2.05
N LEU A 43 -2.50 2.54 2.84
CA LEU A 43 -1.52 1.46 2.75
C LEU A 43 -1.89 0.25 3.62
N THR A 44 -3.16 0.05 3.98
CA THR A 44 -3.57 -1.16 4.71
C THR A 44 -3.16 -2.40 3.92
N GLY A 45 -2.47 -3.34 4.58
CA GLY A 45 -1.90 -4.53 3.92
C GLY A 45 -0.50 -4.31 3.33
N TRP A 46 0.09 -3.14 3.53
CA TRP A 46 1.44 -2.78 3.06
C TRP A 46 2.31 -2.24 4.21
N VAL A 47 3.60 -2.55 4.15
CA VAL A 47 4.63 -2.06 5.06
C VAL A 47 5.47 -1.01 4.34
N VAL A 48 5.61 0.16 4.96
CA VAL A 48 6.48 1.24 4.50
C VAL A 48 7.93 0.95 4.86
N VAL A 49 8.84 1.04 3.88
CA VAL A 49 10.25 0.69 4.06
C VAL A 49 11.14 1.83 3.58
N ASN A 50 11.96 2.35 4.49
CA ASN A 50 12.95 3.42 4.24
C ASN A 50 12.41 4.74 3.67
N THR A 51 11.08 4.95 3.70
CA THR A 51 10.45 6.19 3.25
C THR A 51 9.77 6.96 4.38
N ALA A 52 9.55 8.26 4.17
CA ALA A 52 8.80 9.09 5.11
C ALA A 52 7.28 8.86 4.94
N PRO A 53 6.45 9.16 5.95
CA PRO A 53 4.98 9.08 5.82
C PRO A 53 4.42 9.94 4.67
N SER A 54 5.12 11.02 4.30
CA SER A 54 4.75 11.90 3.19
C SER A 54 5.22 11.42 1.81
N THR A 55 5.93 10.29 1.74
CA THR A 55 6.45 9.77 0.46
C THR A 55 5.36 9.10 -0.37
N TRP A 56 4.33 8.56 0.28
CA TRP A 56 3.25 7.78 -0.35
C TRP A 56 1.89 8.36 -0.01
N SER A 57 1.04 8.52 -1.02
CA SER A 57 -0.33 8.99 -0.83
C SER A 57 -1.24 8.46 -1.95
N PHE A 58 -2.54 8.39 -1.68
CA PHE A 58 -3.54 8.16 -2.72
C PHE A 58 -4.06 9.49 -3.26
N ASN A 59 -4.19 9.60 -4.58
CA ASN A 59 -4.83 10.77 -5.21
C ASN A 59 -6.37 10.64 -5.18
N GLU A 60 -7.08 11.65 -5.69
CA GLU A 60 -8.55 11.68 -5.72
C GLU A 60 -9.18 10.55 -6.55
N GLU A 61 -8.42 9.95 -7.47
CA GLU A 61 -8.84 8.84 -8.33
C GLU A 61 -8.53 7.47 -7.70
N GLY A 62 -7.89 7.43 -6.53
CA GLY A 62 -7.51 6.19 -5.85
C GLY A 62 -6.21 5.56 -6.34
N TYR A 63 -5.38 6.29 -7.10
CA TYR A 63 -4.05 5.82 -7.49
C TYR A 63 -3.03 6.08 -6.39
N LEU A 64 -2.19 5.09 -6.11
CA LEU A 64 -1.02 5.26 -5.26
C LEU A 64 0.03 6.12 -5.99
N VAL A 65 0.45 7.20 -5.35
CA VAL A 65 1.44 8.15 -5.85
C VAL A 65 2.64 8.18 -4.91
N CYS A 66 3.85 8.21 -5.49
CA CYS A 66 5.10 8.29 -4.75
C CYS A 66 5.89 9.56 -5.11
N THR A 67 6.45 10.24 -4.11
CA THR A 67 7.34 11.39 -4.33
C THR A 67 8.76 10.97 -4.74
N GLY A 68 9.13 9.71 -4.45
CA GLY A 68 10.48 9.16 -4.61
C GLY A 68 11.52 9.72 -3.64
N LYS A 69 11.08 10.45 -2.59
CA LYS A 69 11.97 11.13 -1.64
C LYS A 69 11.49 10.94 -0.19
N PRO A 70 12.34 10.37 0.70
CA PRO A 70 13.58 9.66 0.39
C PRO A 70 13.34 8.40 -0.45
N ILE A 71 14.41 7.81 -0.99
CA ILE A 71 14.35 6.59 -1.79
C ILE A 71 14.07 5.40 -0.86
N GLY A 72 13.12 4.56 -1.25
CA GLY A 72 12.72 3.35 -0.55
C GLY A 72 11.52 2.74 -1.26
N GLU A 73 10.73 1.95 -0.54
CA GLU A 73 9.68 1.12 -1.13
C GLU A 73 8.51 0.91 -0.16
N ILE A 74 7.48 0.25 -0.67
CA ILE A 74 6.48 -0.45 0.13
C ILE A 74 6.50 -1.93 -0.25
N ARG A 75 6.22 -2.80 0.70
CA ARG A 75 6.03 -4.23 0.44
C ARG A 75 4.70 -4.72 1.00
N THR A 76 4.16 -5.79 0.46
CA THR A 76 2.96 -6.40 1.05
C THR A 76 3.27 -6.94 2.45
N GLU A 77 2.29 -6.86 3.35
CA GLU A 77 2.35 -7.54 4.66
C GLU A 77 2.34 -9.07 4.47
N LYS A 78 1.54 -9.54 3.51
CA LYS A 78 1.42 -10.96 3.16
C LYS A 78 2.54 -11.38 2.20
N MET A 79 3.10 -12.56 2.45
CA MET A 79 4.04 -13.23 1.54
C MET A 79 3.30 -14.04 0.47
N TYR A 80 3.84 -14.02 -0.74
CA TYR A 80 3.33 -14.79 -1.88
C TYR A 80 4.45 -15.63 -2.48
N GLN A 81 4.12 -16.86 -2.89
CA GLN A 81 5.08 -17.76 -3.53
C GLN A 81 4.80 -17.85 -5.04
N ASN A 82 3.67 -18.46 -5.41
CA ASN A 82 3.19 -18.53 -6.79
C ASN A 82 2.02 -17.57 -6.95
N PHE A 83 2.09 -16.70 -7.95
CA PHE A 83 1.06 -15.70 -8.22
C PHE A 83 1.09 -15.28 -9.69
N ILE A 84 -0.03 -14.70 -10.13
CA ILE A 84 -0.10 -13.86 -11.32
C ILE A 84 -0.30 -12.45 -10.78
N LEU A 85 0.52 -11.49 -11.25
CA LEU A 85 0.48 -10.10 -10.80
C LEU A 85 0.21 -9.22 -12.01
N GLU A 86 -0.81 -8.38 -11.87
CA GLU A 86 -1.11 -7.30 -12.81
C GLU A 86 -0.90 -5.96 -12.11
N VAL A 87 -0.12 -5.08 -12.74
CA VAL A 87 0.19 -3.74 -12.21
C VAL A 87 0.22 -2.76 -13.38
N GLU A 88 -0.59 -1.72 -13.27
CA GLU A 88 -0.49 -0.54 -14.11
C GLU A 88 0.36 0.53 -13.42
N TRP A 89 1.21 1.21 -14.19
CA TRP A 89 2.09 2.25 -13.67
C TRP A 89 2.28 3.36 -14.70
N ARG A 90 2.63 4.55 -14.22
CA ARG A 90 3.05 5.68 -15.06
C ARG A 90 4.07 6.55 -14.34
N HIS A 91 5.09 7.01 -15.06
CA HIS A 91 5.95 8.07 -14.55
C HIS A 91 5.30 9.44 -14.75
N LEU A 92 5.24 10.23 -13.69
CA LEU A 92 4.69 11.60 -13.72
C LEU A 92 5.75 12.66 -14.09
N LYS A 93 7.02 12.25 -14.18
CA LYS A 93 8.15 13.10 -14.53
C LYS A 93 9.06 12.35 -15.50
N PRO A 94 9.66 13.04 -16.48
CA PRO A 94 10.61 12.42 -17.40
C PRO A 94 11.78 11.78 -16.68
N LYS A 95 12.33 10.72 -17.29
CA LYS A 95 13.45 9.92 -16.78
C LYS A 95 13.14 9.25 -15.45
N GLY A 96 11.89 8.80 -15.29
CA GLY A 96 11.47 8.05 -14.12
C GLY A 96 12.20 6.70 -14.00
N ASN A 97 12.48 6.28 -12.77
CA ASN A 97 13.09 5.00 -12.43
C ASN A 97 12.40 4.49 -11.16
N ALA A 98 11.86 3.27 -11.23
CA ALA A 98 11.19 2.54 -10.17
C ALA A 98 11.34 1.04 -10.44
N GLY A 99 10.82 0.18 -9.56
CA GLY A 99 10.89 -1.26 -9.76
C GLY A 99 9.73 -1.99 -9.09
N ILE A 100 9.45 -3.19 -9.59
CA ILE A 100 8.55 -4.14 -8.94
C ILE A 100 9.41 -5.28 -8.40
N PHE A 101 9.42 -5.45 -7.08
CA PHE A 101 10.26 -6.43 -6.40
C PHE A 101 9.47 -7.70 -6.12
N LEU A 102 9.94 -8.81 -6.66
CA LEU A 102 9.37 -10.15 -6.54
C LEU A 102 10.24 -10.99 -5.61
N TRP A 103 9.59 -11.85 -4.81
CA TRP A 103 10.26 -12.75 -3.86
C TRP A 103 11.31 -12.04 -3.00
N ALA A 104 10.93 -10.85 -2.52
CA ALA A 104 11.77 -10.03 -1.66
C ALA A 104 11.92 -10.62 -0.25
N ASP A 105 13.10 -10.44 0.34
CA ASP A 105 13.37 -10.72 1.76
C ASP A 105 12.55 -9.78 2.67
N ASP A 106 12.56 -10.05 3.99
CA ASP A 106 11.88 -9.20 4.99
C ASP A 106 12.66 -7.92 5.34
N ILE A 107 13.95 -7.87 4.99
CA ILE A 107 14.89 -6.77 5.24
C ILE A 107 15.58 -6.30 3.97
N THR A 108 16.06 -5.05 4.00
CA THR A 108 16.77 -4.47 2.85
C THR A 108 18.18 -5.02 2.67
N ALA A 109 18.66 -5.01 1.42
CA ALA A 109 20.03 -5.38 1.11
C ALA A 109 21.02 -4.43 1.81
N ARG A 110 22.19 -4.95 2.19
CA ARG A 110 23.16 -4.17 2.96
C ARG A 110 23.63 -2.97 2.16
N GLY A 111 23.35 -1.77 2.67
CA GLY A 111 23.76 -0.51 2.04
C GLY A 111 22.88 -0.08 0.86
N GLN A 112 21.77 -0.79 0.61
CA GLN A 112 20.75 -0.40 -0.36
C GLN A 112 19.46 -0.03 0.36
N PRO A 113 18.66 0.89 -0.19
CA PRO A 113 17.35 1.23 0.35
C PRO A 113 16.28 0.20 0.02
N PHE A 114 16.60 -0.85 -0.75
CA PHE A 114 15.67 -1.83 -1.32
C PHE A 114 15.87 -3.25 -0.77
N HIS A 115 14.82 -4.07 -0.74
CA HIS A 115 14.91 -5.50 -0.42
C HIS A 115 15.81 -6.26 -1.40
N ARG A 116 16.47 -7.31 -0.87
CA ARG A 116 17.04 -8.37 -1.71
C ARG A 116 15.89 -9.12 -2.36
N GLY A 117 15.99 -9.43 -3.64
CA GLY A 117 14.91 -10.05 -4.39
C GLY A 117 15.18 -10.04 -5.89
N ILE A 118 14.12 -10.25 -6.67
CA ILE A 118 14.15 -10.09 -8.13
C ILE A 118 13.41 -8.81 -8.48
N GLU A 119 14.09 -7.88 -9.14
CA GLU A 119 13.48 -6.65 -9.62
C GLU A 119 13.04 -6.83 -11.08
N VAL A 120 11.79 -6.46 -11.36
CA VAL A 120 11.29 -6.19 -12.71
C VAL A 120 11.33 -4.67 -12.91
N GLN A 121 12.17 -4.24 -13.84
CA GLN A 121 12.55 -2.84 -14.00
C GLN A 121 11.41 -1.96 -14.56
N VAL A 122 11.13 -0.83 -13.90
CA VAL A 122 10.17 0.20 -14.35
C VAL A 122 10.93 1.49 -14.63
N LEU A 123 11.28 1.69 -15.91
CA LEU A 123 12.30 2.67 -16.25
C LEU A 123 11.99 3.39 -17.56
N GLU A 124 11.95 4.72 -17.51
CA GLU A 124 11.90 5.55 -18.70
C GLU A 124 13.31 5.80 -19.24
N ASN A 125 13.73 4.95 -20.17
CA ASN A 125 14.97 5.13 -20.93
C ASN A 125 14.70 5.47 -22.39
N ALA A 126 15.64 6.17 -23.01
CA ALA A 126 15.80 6.08 -24.47
C ALA A 126 16.42 4.71 -24.78
N TYR A 127 15.68 3.85 -25.48
CA TYR A 127 16.12 2.49 -25.81
C TYR A 127 17.48 2.53 -26.53
N GLY A 128 18.54 2.00 -25.91
CA GLY A 128 19.89 1.97 -26.47
C GLY A 128 20.75 3.24 -26.31
N ASP A 129 20.26 4.29 -25.64
CA ASP A 129 21.01 5.54 -25.41
C ASP A 129 21.25 5.80 -23.92
N THR A 130 21.75 4.78 -23.22
CA THR A 130 22.20 4.91 -21.83
C THR A 130 23.49 4.14 -21.60
N GLN A 131 24.30 4.59 -20.63
CA GLN A 131 25.44 3.81 -20.11
C GLN A 131 24.99 2.70 -19.13
N SER A 132 23.67 2.54 -18.92
CA SER A 132 23.11 1.51 -18.06
C SER A 132 23.02 0.19 -18.80
N HIS A 133 23.17 -0.91 -18.06
CA HIS A 133 22.97 -2.26 -18.58
C HIS A 133 21.53 -2.75 -18.46
N THR A 134 20.59 -1.88 -18.05
CA THR A 134 19.18 -2.24 -17.90
C THR A 134 18.21 -1.27 -18.58
N THR A 135 17.08 -1.80 -19.05
CA THR A 135 15.95 -1.14 -19.70
C THR A 135 14.63 -1.58 -19.06
N HIS A 136 13.52 -0.93 -19.43
CA HIS A 136 12.20 -1.30 -18.94
C HIS A 136 11.88 -2.78 -19.21
N GLY A 137 11.41 -3.48 -18.19
CA GLY A 137 11.02 -4.89 -18.27
C GLY A 137 12.15 -5.88 -18.06
N ASP A 138 13.41 -5.42 -17.93
CA ASP A 138 14.50 -6.30 -17.55
C ASP A 138 14.26 -6.90 -16.15
N ILE A 139 14.78 -8.11 -15.97
CA ILE A 139 14.63 -8.89 -14.75
C ILE A 139 16.02 -9.20 -14.22
N PHE A 140 16.34 -8.72 -13.01
CA PHE A 140 17.65 -8.93 -12.41
C PHE A 140 17.58 -9.04 -10.89
N PRO A 141 18.56 -9.70 -10.25
CA PRO A 141 18.58 -9.81 -8.82
C PRO A 141 19.14 -8.56 -8.13
N ILE A 142 18.61 -8.26 -6.94
CA ILE A 142 19.18 -7.33 -5.97
C ILE A 142 19.82 -8.13 -4.84
N HIS A 143 21.09 -7.85 -4.53
CA HIS A 143 21.93 -8.65 -3.64
C HIS A 143 22.35 -7.92 -2.35
#